data_AF-A0A2T9YN19-F1
#
_entry.id   AF-A0A2T9YN19-F1
#
_cell.length_a   1.000
_cell.length_b   1.000
_cell.length_c   1.000
_cell.angle_alpha   90.00
_cell.angle_beta   90.00
_cell.angle_gamma   90.00
#
_symmetry.space_group_name_H-M   'P 1'
#
loop_
_entity.id
_entity.type
_entity.pdbx_description
1 polymer ?
#
loop_
_entity_poly.entity_id
_entity_poly.type
_entity_poly.pdbx_seq_one_letter_code
_entity_poly.pdbx_strand_id
1 'polypeptide(L)'
;MLFHKSILFSCFLTQALIQRSVFADESEVQLQKDTACLITGRKCSAVKNGYDQCVYGKSEFVECKSDQKCISVDDYFSDCVPRFDTKECEKGYDTCIDGLNGRAFCNNEKLTFLNCGSNHECHNYSDNYALCRNIVNTTCSTPGRKCSATKNGYDRCVDGKSEFVKCKSGEKCISVDDHFSDCVPRFDTKECEEGYNECIDELNGRAFCYNGKLSFLKCNTYQKCHVVSSGMPFCVNTDRLGCKKGYRKCVDGKNGYDHCYNGMLLFNECREDKICTAIDGNPPECTKIIKPKCDESIATCNDKKTGFEECVNGKLIFTECTDGQICVADGKFASCQPKNPGPVCDQGSGKCVPNQNGFEECVNNDYVFRQCKDTEKCVNNGFFASCKPKISDPVCDESIATCNKNFTGFEECVDGKLSFVECTAEQKCVPFGTKASCVRDDQEA
;
A
#
# COMPACT_ATOMS: atom_id res chain seq x y z
N MET A 1 109.41 -21.01 -19.18
CA MET A 1 108.27 -20.23 -18.65
C MET A 1 107.00 -21.01 -18.95
N LEU A 2 106.22 -21.28 -17.90
CA LEU A 2 104.78 -21.62 -17.83
C LEU A 2 104.25 -22.66 -18.85
N PHE A 3 104.05 -23.94 -18.48
CA PHE A 3 102.88 -24.51 -17.77
C PHE A 3 101.54 -24.13 -18.45
N HIS A 4 100.60 -25.02 -18.77
CA HIS A 4 100.38 -26.41 -18.37
C HIS A 4 99.16 -26.95 -19.13
N LYS A 5 99.12 -28.29 -19.25
CA LYS A 5 97.95 -29.16 -19.05
C LYS A 5 96.85 -29.13 -20.13
N SER A 6 96.29 -30.26 -20.54
CA SER A 6 96.55 -31.68 -20.26
C SER A 6 95.47 -32.43 -21.06
N ILE A 7 95.88 -33.38 -21.89
CA ILE A 7 95.80 -34.82 -21.60
C ILE A 7 94.49 -35.39 -22.18
N LEU A 8 94.62 -36.11 -23.29
CA LEU A 8 94.52 -37.58 -23.39
C LEU A 8 93.05 -38.02 -23.32
N PHE A 9 92.54 -38.96 -24.08
CA PHE A 9 93.14 -40.10 -24.78
C PHE A 9 91.98 -40.58 -25.67
N SER A 10 92.08 -40.45 -26.99
CA SER A 10 92.51 -41.52 -27.88
C SER A 10 91.81 -42.86 -27.64
N CYS A 11 91.07 -43.24 -28.68
CA CYS A 11 90.85 -44.62 -29.15
C CYS A 11 90.03 -45.50 -28.20
N PHE A 12 88.93 -46.05 -28.70
CA PHE A 12 88.99 -47.29 -29.47
C PHE A 12 87.58 -47.70 -29.89
N LEU A 13 87.53 -48.38 -31.05
CA LEU A 13 86.58 -49.45 -31.36
C LEU A 13 85.15 -49.06 -31.75
N THR A 14 85.00 -48.86 -33.06
CA THR A 14 84.19 -49.74 -33.92
C THR A 14 83.58 -50.94 -33.18
N GLN A 15 82.29 -50.91 -32.88
CA GLN A 15 81.31 -52.02 -32.85
C GLN A 15 80.15 -51.72 -31.88
N ALA A 16 79.12 -51.04 -32.37
CA ALA A 16 77.74 -51.18 -31.86
C ALA A 16 76.73 -50.58 -32.87
N LEU A 17 76.84 -50.97 -34.15
CA LEU A 17 75.77 -50.79 -35.14
C LEU A 17 74.99 -52.10 -35.25
N ILE A 18 74.21 -52.44 -34.22
CA ILE A 18 73.05 -53.34 -34.33
C ILE A 18 71.98 -52.85 -33.33
N GLN A 19 70.83 -52.46 -33.88
CA GLN A 19 69.48 -52.41 -33.28
C GLN A 19 69.15 -51.32 -32.25
N ARG A 20 68.56 -50.24 -32.77
CA ARG A 20 67.15 -49.81 -32.58
C ARG A 20 67.07 -48.30 -32.85
N SER A 21 66.89 -47.88 -34.10
CA SER A 21 65.59 -47.68 -34.75
C SER A 21 64.64 -46.76 -33.96
N VAL A 22 64.45 -45.57 -34.54
CA VAL A 22 63.30 -44.67 -34.41
C VAL A 22 63.23 -43.85 -33.12
N PHE A 23 63.72 -42.61 -33.18
CA PHE A 23 63.09 -41.46 -32.50
C PHE A 23 63.60 -40.18 -33.14
N ALA A 24 62.71 -39.51 -33.86
CA ALA A 24 62.63 -38.06 -34.10
C ALA A 24 61.84 -37.86 -35.40
N ASP A 25 60.52 -37.98 -35.30
CA ASP A 25 59.67 -37.10 -36.11
C ASP A 25 58.81 -36.35 -35.10
N GLU A 26 59.14 -35.08 -34.95
CA GLU A 26 58.36 -34.10 -34.19
C GLU A 26 57.00 -33.97 -34.89
N SER A 27 55.96 -34.57 -34.33
CA SER A 27 54.61 -34.05 -34.50
C SER A 27 54.28 -33.19 -33.30
N GLU A 28 54.15 -31.89 -33.59
CA GLU A 28 53.53 -30.86 -32.79
C GLU A 28 52.72 -31.40 -31.60
N VAL A 29 53.25 -31.12 -30.40
CA VAL A 29 52.45 -31.07 -29.18
C VAL A 29 51.36 -30.02 -29.42
N GLN A 30 50.21 -30.47 -29.94
CA GLN A 30 48.97 -29.81 -29.65
C GLN A 30 48.79 -29.89 -28.15
N LEU A 31 49.18 -28.80 -27.50
CA LEU A 31 48.79 -28.41 -26.16
C LEU A 31 47.30 -28.73 -26.03
N GLN A 32 47.00 -29.86 -25.39
CA GLN A 32 45.64 -30.36 -25.23
C GLN A 32 44.93 -29.35 -24.33
N LYS A 33 44.20 -28.42 -24.97
CA LYS A 33 43.27 -27.50 -24.32
C LYS A 33 42.48 -28.29 -23.29
N ASP A 34 42.41 -27.78 -22.05
CA ASP A 34 41.50 -28.23 -21.00
C ASP A 34 40.17 -28.69 -21.59
N THR A 35 40.08 -29.98 -21.88
CA THR A 35 38.91 -30.55 -22.52
C THR A 35 38.00 -30.90 -21.36
N ALA A 36 36.94 -30.10 -21.18
CA ALA A 36 35.84 -30.45 -20.27
C ALA A 36 35.49 -31.92 -20.50
N CYS A 37 35.61 -32.70 -19.44
CA CYS A 37 35.45 -34.14 -19.50
C CYS A 37 34.04 -34.49 -20.02
N LEU A 38 33.96 -34.95 -21.28
CA LEU A 38 32.72 -35.38 -21.94
C LEU A 38 32.37 -36.85 -21.65
N ILE A 39 33.27 -37.58 -20.98
CA ILE A 39 33.10 -39.00 -20.68
C ILE A 39 32.45 -39.13 -19.31
N THR A 40 31.18 -39.52 -19.28
CA THR A 40 30.53 -39.99 -18.05
C THR A 40 31.01 -41.41 -17.76
N GLY A 41 31.92 -41.57 -16.79
CA GLY A 41 32.31 -42.86 -16.22
C GLY A 41 33.80 -43.21 -16.29
N ARG A 42 34.11 -44.50 -16.12
CA ARG A 42 35.46 -45.07 -16.17
C ARG A 42 35.63 -45.89 -17.45
N LYS A 43 36.67 -45.62 -18.23
CA LYS A 43 36.94 -46.33 -19.48
C LYS A 43 38.38 -46.77 -19.59
N CYS A 44 38.63 -48.06 -19.88
CA CYS A 44 39.99 -48.53 -20.13
C CYS A 44 40.67 -47.72 -21.23
N SER A 45 41.92 -47.34 -20.99
CA SER A 45 42.74 -46.64 -21.97
C SER A 45 43.14 -47.58 -23.10
N ALA A 46 43.04 -47.09 -24.35
CA ALA A 46 43.46 -47.87 -25.52
C ALA A 46 44.99 -48.06 -25.62
N VAL A 47 45.77 -47.25 -24.89
CA VAL A 47 47.23 -47.17 -25.04
C VAL A 47 48.00 -47.48 -23.76
N LYS A 48 47.34 -47.49 -22.59
CA LYS A 48 47.98 -47.72 -21.28
C LYS A 48 47.20 -48.74 -20.47
N ASN A 49 47.89 -49.45 -19.55
CA ASN A 49 47.25 -50.41 -18.63
C ASN A 49 46.57 -49.66 -17.48
N GLY A 50 45.35 -49.18 -17.70
CA GLY A 50 44.60 -48.39 -16.74
C GLY A 50 43.29 -47.88 -17.34
N TYR A 51 42.58 -47.03 -16.62
CA TYR A 51 41.36 -46.40 -17.09
C TYR A 51 41.40 -44.88 -16.90
N ASP A 52 40.74 -44.17 -17.80
CA ASP A 52 40.43 -42.76 -17.66
C ASP A 52 39.16 -42.60 -16.83
N GLN A 53 39.18 -41.68 -15.88
CA GLN A 53 38.04 -41.29 -15.04
C GLN A 53 37.88 -39.78 -15.00
N CYS A 54 36.68 -39.35 -14.60
CA CYS A 54 36.33 -37.94 -14.50
C CYS A 54 36.25 -37.52 -13.02
N VAL A 55 37.17 -36.67 -12.56
CA VAL A 55 37.20 -36.20 -11.17
C VAL A 55 37.14 -34.67 -11.17
N TYR A 56 36.06 -34.12 -10.61
CA TYR A 56 35.79 -32.68 -10.58
C TYR A 56 35.85 -31.98 -11.96
N GLY A 57 35.38 -32.65 -13.01
CA GLY A 57 35.35 -32.11 -14.38
C GLY A 57 36.70 -32.17 -15.12
N LYS A 58 37.73 -32.75 -14.50
CA LYS A 58 39.02 -33.02 -15.12
C LYS A 58 39.17 -34.52 -15.39
N SER A 59 39.77 -34.84 -16.53
CA SER A 59 40.15 -36.21 -16.85
C SER A 59 41.40 -36.59 -16.05
N GLU A 60 41.33 -37.73 -15.37
CA GLU A 60 42.43 -38.34 -14.62
C GLU A 60 42.63 -39.77 -15.13
N PHE A 61 43.88 -40.17 -15.35
CA PHE A 61 44.22 -41.55 -15.70
C PHE A 61 44.65 -42.32 -14.46
N VAL A 62 44.01 -43.45 -14.19
CA VAL A 62 44.35 -44.37 -13.10
C VAL A 62 45.08 -45.57 -13.68
N GLU A 63 46.36 -45.72 -13.33
CA GLU A 63 47.19 -46.83 -13.77
C GLU A 63 46.93 -48.09 -12.92
N CYS A 64 46.68 -49.22 -13.59
CA CYS A 64 46.59 -50.51 -12.92
C CYS A 64 47.99 -50.99 -12.53
N LYS A 65 48.11 -51.68 -11.38
CA LYS A 65 49.37 -52.29 -10.95
C LYS A 65 49.90 -53.29 -11.99
N SER A 66 51.19 -53.60 -11.91
CA SER A 66 51.86 -54.51 -12.87
C SER A 66 51.24 -55.91 -12.93
N ASP A 67 50.68 -56.38 -11.81
CA ASP A 67 49.98 -57.66 -11.65
C ASP A 67 48.47 -57.56 -11.96
N GLN A 68 47.99 -56.39 -12.38
CA GLN A 68 46.60 -56.13 -12.74
C GLN A 68 46.44 -55.84 -14.23
N LYS A 69 45.20 -55.95 -14.71
CA LYS A 69 44.76 -55.53 -16.04
C LYS A 69 43.50 -54.70 -15.90
N CYS A 70 43.33 -53.70 -16.77
CA CYS A 70 42.04 -53.02 -16.90
C CYS A 70 41.06 -53.93 -17.63
N ILE A 71 39.84 -54.05 -17.12
CA ILE A 71 38.70 -54.66 -17.82
C ILE A 71 37.56 -53.66 -17.95
N SER A 72 36.81 -53.76 -19.04
CA SER A 72 35.54 -53.05 -19.19
C SER A 72 34.42 -53.98 -18.73
N VAL A 73 33.70 -53.55 -17.70
CA VAL A 73 32.58 -54.28 -17.11
C VAL A 73 31.29 -53.93 -17.84
N ASP A 74 31.09 -52.64 -18.16
CA ASP A 74 30.07 -52.15 -19.08
C ASP A 74 30.57 -50.91 -19.86
N ASP A 75 29.66 -50.25 -20.58
CA ASP A 75 29.98 -49.07 -21.41
C ASP A 75 30.45 -47.85 -20.60
N TYR A 76 30.20 -47.83 -19.29
CA TYR A 76 30.40 -46.69 -18.38
C TYR A 76 31.36 -47.01 -17.21
N PHE A 77 31.67 -48.27 -16.97
CA PHE A 77 32.48 -48.74 -15.85
C PHE A 77 33.56 -49.71 -16.32
N SER A 78 34.79 -49.34 -15.99
CA SER A 78 36.00 -50.14 -16.15
C SER A 78 36.80 -50.09 -14.85
N ASP A 79 37.51 -51.17 -14.53
CA ASP A 79 38.33 -51.25 -13.32
C ASP A 79 39.56 -52.15 -13.48
N CYS A 80 40.50 -52.05 -12.54
CA CYS A 80 41.70 -52.85 -12.47
C CYS A 80 41.46 -54.14 -11.70
N VAL A 81 41.59 -55.28 -12.37
CA VAL A 81 41.44 -56.61 -11.77
C VAL A 81 42.75 -57.41 -11.86
N PRO A 82 42.95 -58.46 -11.03
CA PRO A 82 44.13 -59.32 -11.15
C PRO A 82 44.31 -59.87 -12.58
N ARG A 83 45.53 -59.82 -13.09
CA ARG A 83 45.83 -60.18 -14.49
C ARG A 83 45.79 -61.68 -14.74
N PHE A 84 46.30 -62.45 -13.79
CA PHE A 84 46.56 -63.89 -13.92
C PHE A 84 45.57 -64.75 -13.12
N ASP A 85 44.61 -64.14 -12.43
CA ASP A 85 43.56 -64.86 -11.72
C ASP A 85 42.33 -65.01 -12.62
N THR A 86 41.62 -66.12 -12.46
CA THR A 86 40.26 -66.30 -13.01
C THR A 86 39.24 -65.46 -12.27
N LYS A 87 39.56 -65.05 -11.03
CA LYS A 87 38.73 -64.20 -10.19
C LYS A 87 39.01 -62.72 -10.46
N GLU A 88 37.96 -61.97 -10.76
CA GLU A 88 38.04 -60.53 -10.99
C GLU A 88 37.89 -59.73 -9.69
N CYS A 89 37.29 -60.32 -8.67
CA CYS A 89 36.96 -59.68 -7.40
C CYS A 89 36.87 -60.69 -6.25
N GLU A 90 36.97 -60.19 -5.02
CA GLU A 90 36.82 -60.99 -3.81
C GLU A 90 35.35 -61.13 -3.38
N LYS A 91 35.02 -62.28 -2.77
CA LYS A 91 33.67 -62.52 -2.25
C LYS A 91 33.34 -61.50 -1.16
N GLY A 92 32.23 -60.78 -1.34
CA GLY A 92 31.78 -59.73 -0.43
C GLY A 92 32.20 -58.33 -0.84
N TYR A 93 33.00 -58.15 -1.90
CA TYR A 93 33.25 -56.83 -2.47
C TYR A 93 31.93 -56.22 -2.94
N ASP A 94 31.60 -55.04 -2.40
CA ASP A 94 30.39 -54.29 -2.74
C ASP A 94 30.54 -52.82 -2.30
N THR A 95 30.81 -51.92 -3.24
CA THR A 95 31.11 -50.52 -2.95
C THR A 95 30.58 -49.57 -4.02
N CYS A 96 30.22 -48.36 -3.62
CA CYS A 96 29.93 -47.26 -4.55
C CYS A 96 31.19 -46.81 -5.27
N ILE A 97 31.04 -46.52 -6.56
CA ILE A 97 32.16 -46.09 -7.39
C ILE A 97 32.23 -44.57 -7.46
N ASP A 98 33.35 -44.01 -7.03
CA ASP A 98 33.59 -42.57 -7.14
C ASP A 98 33.47 -42.07 -8.58
N GLY A 99 32.70 -41.00 -8.76
CA GLY A 99 32.40 -40.42 -10.07
C GLY A 99 31.24 -41.09 -10.81
N LEU A 100 30.62 -42.14 -10.26
CA LEU A 100 29.49 -42.85 -10.85
C LEU A 100 28.33 -42.99 -9.85
N ASN A 101 27.08 -42.84 -10.33
CA ASN A 101 25.90 -43.13 -9.51
C ASN A 101 25.54 -44.63 -9.55
N GLY A 102 26.43 -45.47 -9.02
CA GLY A 102 26.23 -46.91 -8.99
C GLY A 102 27.24 -47.64 -8.11
N ARG A 103 26.94 -48.91 -7.84
CA ARG A 103 27.77 -49.81 -7.03
C ARG A 103 28.42 -50.87 -7.89
N ALA A 104 29.68 -51.17 -7.61
CA ALA A 104 30.35 -52.36 -8.12
C ALA A 104 30.33 -53.45 -7.05
N PHE A 105 29.99 -54.67 -7.44
CA PHE A 105 29.91 -55.81 -6.54
C PHE A 105 30.40 -57.10 -7.19
N CYS A 106 30.86 -58.02 -6.36
CA CYS A 106 31.35 -59.31 -6.82
C CYS A 106 30.23 -60.35 -6.87
N ASN A 107 29.95 -60.89 -8.05
CA ASN A 107 28.98 -61.95 -8.26
C ASN A 107 29.64 -63.14 -8.95
N ASN A 108 29.67 -64.30 -8.29
CA ASN A 108 30.36 -65.51 -8.78
C ASN A 108 31.79 -65.24 -9.27
N GLU A 109 32.57 -64.51 -8.46
CA GLU A 109 33.98 -64.15 -8.74
C GLU A 109 34.17 -63.22 -9.95
N LYS A 110 33.08 -62.68 -10.51
CA LYS A 110 33.08 -61.66 -11.57
C LYS A 110 32.66 -60.30 -11.04
N LEU A 111 33.33 -59.26 -11.52
CA LEU A 111 33.03 -57.89 -11.16
C LEU A 111 31.79 -57.43 -11.93
N THR A 112 30.79 -56.92 -11.23
CA THR A 112 29.54 -56.45 -11.81
C THR A 112 29.27 -55.01 -11.37
N PHE A 113 28.62 -54.21 -12.20
CA PHE A 113 28.20 -52.86 -11.88
C PHE A 113 26.68 -52.70 -11.98
N LEU A 114 26.10 -51.97 -11.03
CA LEU A 114 24.69 -51.61 -11.01
C LEU A 114 24.56 -50.09 -10.91
N ASN A 115 24.01 -49.47 -11.95
CA ASN A 115 23.61 -48.07 -11.93
C ASN A 115 22.32 -47.90 -11.11
N CYS A 116 22.31 -46.93 -10.19
CA CYS A 116 21.16 -46.68 -9.31
C CYS A 116 19.99 -45.95 -10.00
N GLY A 117 20.19 -45.43 -11.21
CA GLY A 117 19.19 -44.65 -11.93
C GLY A 117 18.99 -43.25 -11.34
N SER A 118 18.07 -42.47 -11.91
CA SER A 118 17.92 -41.05 -11.56
C SER A 118 17.28 -40.76 -10.20
N ASN A 119 16.52 -41.73 -9.66
CA ASN A 119 15.72 -41.54 -8.44
C ASN A 119 16.36 -42.15 -7.18
N HIS A 120 17.51 -42.80 -7.34
CA HIS A 120 18.25 -43.41 -6.24
C HIS A 120 19.70 -42.93 -6.30
N GLU A 121 20.36 -42.86 -5.15
CA GLU A 121 21.79 -42.63 -5.04
C GLU A 121 22.48 -43.88 -4.51
N CYS A 122 23.70 -44.13 -4.97
CA CYS A 122 24.53 -45.15 -4.35
C CYS A 122 24.98 -44.68 -2.96
N HIS A 123 24.80 -45.54 -1.95
CA HIS A 123 25.24 -45.28 -0.59
C HIS A 123 26.03 -46.47 -0.01
N ASN A 124 27.24 -46.20 0.49
CA ASN A 124 28.04 -47.16 1.26
C ASN A 124 27.57 -47.18 2.72
N TYR A 125 27.04 -48.32 3.16
CA TYR A 125 26.67 -48.57 4.56
C TYR A 125 27.84 -49.13 5.37
N SER A 126 28.81 -49.78 4.71
CA SER A 126 30.12 -50.16 5.24
C SER A 126 31.12 -50.32 4.08
N ASP A 127 32.38 -50.64 4.39
CA ASP A 127 33.46 -50.79 3.39
C ASP A 127 33.16 -51.81 2.28
N ASN A 128 32.27 -52.78 2.57
CA ASN A 128 31.91 -53.89 1.69
C ASN A 128 30.37 -54.07 1.60
N TYR A 129 29.61 -52.99 1.80
CA TYR A 129 28.16 -53.04 1.65
C TYR A 129 27.63 -51.72 1.11
N ALA A 130 27.16 -51.77 -0.13
CA ALA A 130 26.61 -50.62 -0.83
C ALA A 130 25.20 -50.93 -1.37
N LEU A 131 24.31 -49.95 -1.33
CA LEU A 131 22.98 -50.08 -1.93
C LEU A 131 22.56 -48.80 -2.65
N CYS A 132 21.73 -48.98 -3.68
CA CYS A 132 20.97 -47.88 -4.25
C CYS A 132 19.79 -47.58 -3.32
N ARG A 133 19.84 -46.43 -2.65
CA ARG A 133 18.76 -45.97 -1.78
C ARG A 133 17.99 -44.85 -2.47
N ASN A 134 16.70 -44.72 -2.19
CA ASN A 134 15.92 -43.58 -2.67
C ASN A 134 16.64 -42.29 -2.32
N ILE A 135 16.74 -41.37 -3.29
CA ILE A 135 17.12 -39.99 -2.99
C ILE A 135 15.99 -39.45 -2.11
N VAL A 136 16.20 -39.44 -0.80
CA VAL A 136 15.34 -38.71 0.11
C VAL A 136 15.66 -37.26 -0.16
N ASN A 137 14.89 -36.64 -1.06
CA ASN A 137 14.80 -35.19 -1.15
C ASN A 137 14.41 -34.72 0.24
N THR A 138 15.41 -34.31 1.03
CA THR A 138 15.17 -33.82 2.39
C THR A 138 14.43 -32.52 2.18
N THR A 139 13.11 -32.56 2.28
CA THR A 139 12.29 -31.37 2.29
C THR A 139 12.71 -30.57 3.52
N CYS A 140 13.47 -29.51 3.30
CA CYS A 140 13.82 -28.59 4.37
C CYS A 140 12.58 -27.73 4.64
N SER A 141 11.88 -28.03 5.74
CA SER A 141 10.65 -27.33 6.15
C SER A 141 10.92 -25.94 6.74
N THR A 142 12.15 -25.68 7.17
CA THR A 142 12.58 -24.40 7.73
C THR A 142 13.69 -23.79 6.87
N PRO A 143 13.51 -22.55 6.38
CA PRO A 143 14.60 -21.78 5.79
C PRO A 143 15.72 -21.63 6.81
N GLY A 144 16.93 -22.04 6.45
CA GLY A 144 18.07 -22.09 7.36
C GLY A 144 19.37 -22.38 6.62
N ARG A 145 20.48 -21.85 7.13
CA ARG A 145 21.83 -22.29 6.81
C ARG A 145 22.43 -23.00 8.02
N LYS A 146 22.90 -24.22 7.86
CA LYS A 146 23.50 -24.99 8.95
C LYS A 146 24.80 -25.63 8.52
N CYS A 147 25.87 -25.46 9.30
CA CYS A 147 27.13 -26.15 9.02
C CYS A 147 26.92 -27.66 8.93
N SER A 148 27.49 -28.27 7.89
CA SER A 148 27.42 -29.71 7.69
C SER A 148 28.27 -30.43 8.74
N ALA A 149 27.72 -31.51 9.31
CA ALA A 149 28.44 -32.29 10.32
C ALA A 149 29.63 -33.07 9.76
N THR A 150 29.66 -33.33 8.45
CA THR A 150 30.63 -34.22 7.80
C THR A 150 31.50 -33.53 6.75
N LYS A 151 31.16 -32.29 6.35
CA LYS A 151 31.85 -31.55 5.28
C LYS A 151 32.13 -30.11 5.71
N ASN A 152 33.21 -29.52 5.21
CA ASN A 152 33.52 -28.09 5.44
C ASN A 152 32.64 -27.20 4.54
N GLY A 153 31.48 -26.83 5.04
CA GLY A 153 30.45 -26.06 4.33
C GLY A 153 29.16 -26.01 5.14
N TYR A 154 28.12 -25.43 4.58
CA TYR A 154 26.78 -25.41 5.16
C TYR A 154 25.73 -25.91 4.18
N ASP A 155 24.69 -26.52 4.70
CA ASP A 155 23.48 -26.84 3.97
C ASP A 155 22.53 -25.64 4.02
N ARG A 156 21.98 -25.25 2.86
CA ARG A 156 20.96 -24.20 2.73
C ARG A 156 19.68 -24.77 2.12
N CYS A 157 18.55 -24.17 2.47
CA CYS A 157 17.26 -24.54 1.89
C CYS A 157 16.89 -23.63 0.72
N VAL A 158 16.76 -24.19 -0.49
CA VAL A 158 16.33 -23.47 -1.69
C VAL A 158 15.12 -24.21 -2.27
N ASP A 159 13.97 -23.53 -2.34
CA ASP A 159 12.70 -24.09 -2.86
C ASP A 159 12.32 -25.46 -2.24
N GLY A 160 12.54 -25.60 -0.94
CA GLY A 160 12.24 -26.84 -0.20
C GLY A 160 13.23 -27.98 -0.45
N LYS A 161 14.37 -27.71 -1.12
CA LYS A 161 15.47 -28.66 -1.32
C LYS A 161 16.71 -28.21 -0.56
N SER A 162 17.39 -29.16 0.07
CA SER A 162 18.68 -28.91 0.72
C SER A 162 19.79 -28.86 -0.33
N GLU A 163 20.52 -27.76 -0.40
CA GLU A 163 21.72 -27.58 -1.21
C GLU A 163 22.94 -27.41 -0.30
N PHE A 164 24.00 -28.18 -0.55
CA PHE A 164 25.26 -28.02 0.18
C PHE A 164 26.15 -26.96 -0.49
N VAL A 165 26.55 -25.95 0.29
CA VAL A 165 27.52 -24.92 -0.10
C VAL A 165 28.86 -25.21 0.56
N LYS A 166 29.87 -25.51 -0.25
CA LYS A 166 31.23 -25.81 0.21
C LYS A 166 32.00 -24.51 0.51
N CYS A 167 32.65 -24.43 1.67
CA CYS A 167 33.58 -23.34 1.96
C CYS A 167 34.86 -23.46 1.12
N LYS A 168 35.47 -22.32 0.77
CA LYS A 168 36.71 -22.29 -0.01
C LYS A 168 37.90 -22.83 0.79
N SER A 169 38.99 -23.12 0.08
CA SER A 169 40.26 -23.47 0.72
C SER A 169 40.74 -22.29 1.57
N GLY A 170 41.03 -22.53 2.85
CA GLY A 170 41.37 -21.46 3.81
C GLY A 170 40.19 -20.92 4.62
N GLU A 171 38.97 -21.36 4.35
CA GLU A 171 37.77 -21.01 5.13
C GLU A 171 37.30 -22.17 6.03
N LYS A 172 36.50 -21.84 7.03
CA LYS A 172 35.77 -22.79 7.88
C LYS A 172 34.31 -22.36 7.97
N CYS A 173 33.39 -23.32 8.06
CA CYS A 173 32.01 -22.99 8.41
C CYS A 173 31.91 -22.65 9.90
N ILE A 174 31.19 -21.59 10.24
CA ILE A 174 30.78 -21.29 11.62
C ILE A 174 29.26 -21.16 11.69
N SER A 175 28.70 -21.52 12.85
CA SER A 175 27.31 -21.21 13.19
C SER A 175 27.29 -19.89 13.94
N VAL A 176 26.56 -18.93 13.39
CA VAL A 176 26.38 -17.59 13.97
C VAL A 176 25.16 -17.60 14.89
N ASP A 177 24.07 -18.25 14.45
CA ASP A 177 22.92 -18.60 15.27
C ASP A 177 22.31 -19.95 14.84
N ASP A 178 21.16 -20.33 15.42
CA ASP A 178 20.47 -21.60 15.15
C ASP A 178 20.00 -21.75 13.69
N HIS A 179 19.90 -20.66 12.94
CA HIS A 179 19.34 -20.59 11.59
C HIS A 179 20.32 -20.03 10.54
N PHE A 180 21.44 -19.45 10.95
CA PHE A 180 22.45 -18.84 10.09
C PHE A 180 23.83 -19.39 10.40
N SER A 181 24.42 -20.01 9.38
CA SER A 181 25.80 -20.44 9.33
C SER A 181 26.43 -19.91 8.04
N ASP A 182 27.73 -19.61 8.08
CA ASP A 182 28.45 -19.12 6.91
C ASP A 182 29.94 -19.53 6.94
N CYS A 183 30.60 -19.37 5.79
CA CYS A 183 32.02 -19.62 5.62
C CYS A 183 32.83 -18.37 5.97
N VAL A 184 33.80 -18.53 6.89
CA VAL A 184 34.68 -17.44 7.35
C VAL A 184 36.15 -17.87 7.24
N PRO A 185 37.11 -16.93 7.20
CA PRO A 185 38.53 -17.27 7.21
C PRO A 185 38.91 -18.18 8.38
N ARG A 186 39.69 -19.24 8.11
CA ARG A 186 40.04 -20.26 9.11
C ARG A 186 41.10 -19.79 10.10
N PHE A 187 42.07 -19.02 9.61
CA PHE A 187 43.29 -18.64 10.33
C PHE A 187 43.34 -17.16 10.72
N ASP A 188 42.28 -16.40 10.45
CA ASP A 188 42.20 -15.00 10.84
C ASP A 188 41.52 -14.87 12.21
N THR A 189 41.93 -13.86 12.96
CA THR A 189 41.26 -13.39 14.18
C THR A 189 39.91 -12.75 13.88
N LYS A 190 39.71 -12.27 12.65
CA LYS A 190 38.47 -11.69 12.16
C LYS A 190 37.70 -12.70 11.30
N GLU A 191 36.42 -12.86 11.59
CA GLU A 191 35.47 -13.69 10.85
C GLU A 191 34.95 -12.99 9.58
N CYS A 192 35.03 -11.66 9.53
CA CYS A 192 34.50 -10.83 8.46
C CYS A 192 35.26 -9.50 8.35
N GLU A 193 35.13 -8.86 7.19
CA GLU A 193 35.70 -7.54 6.93
C GLU A 193 34.82 -6.42 7.49
N GLU A 194 35.47 -5.33 7.92
CA GLU A 194 34.76 -4.15 8.42
C GLU A 194 33.92 -3.52 7.31
N GLY A 195 32.64 -3.28 7.59
CA GLY A 195 31.68 -2.80 6.60
C GLY A 195 30.94 -3.89 5.83
N TYR A 196 31.30 -5.17 5.98
CA TYR A 196 30.50 -6.27 5.44
C TYR A 196 29.06 -6.21 5.98
N ASN A 197 28.09 -6.16 5.06
CA ASN A 197 26.68 -6.10 5.39
C ASN A 197 25.85 -6.52 4.15
N GLU A 198 25.18 -7.66 4.22
CA GLU A 198 24.42 -8.24 3.10
C GLU A 198 23.05 -8.77 3.52
N CYS A 199 22.07 -8.71 2.62
CA CYS A 199 20.79 -9.41 2.81
C CYS A 199 20.95 -10.90 2.51
N ILE A 200 20.41 -11.73 3.40
CA ILE A 200 20.27 -13.16 3.21
C ILE A 200 18.80 -13.44 2.91
N ASP A 201 18.43 -13.35 1.64
CA ASP A 201 17.03 -13.39 1.17
C ASP A 201 16.28 -14.64 1.65
N GLU A 202 16.96 -15.79 1.63
CA GLU A 202 16.45 -17.09 2.08
C GLU A 202 15.99 -17.06 3.57
N LEU A 203 16.63 -16.24 4.40
CA LEU A 203 16.37 -16.16 5.86
C LEU A 203 15.60 -14.91 6.27
N ASN A 204 15.29 -14.04 5.30
CA ASN A 204 14.70 -12.72 5.55
C ASN A 204 15.42 -11.96 6.67
N GLY A 205 16.73 -11.80 6.54
CA GLY A 205 17.56 -11.07 7.50
C GLY A 205 18.82 -10.55 6.85
N ARG A 206 19.63 -9.81 7.61
CA ARG A 206 20.93 -9.33 7.13
C ARG A 206 22.08 -9.90 7.95
N ALA A 207 23.14 -10.28 7.27
CA ALA A 207 24.42 -10.63 7.88
C ALA A 207 25.32 -9.39 7.88
N PHE A 208 25.98 -9.09 8.99
CA PHE A 208 26.84 -7.92 9.12
C PHE A 208 28.05 -8.19 10.00
N CYS A 209 29.13 -7.45 9.78
CA CYS A 209 30.33 -7.55 10.59
C CYS A 209 30.35 -6.53 11.71
N TYR A 210 30.55 -6.98 12.95
CA TYR A 210 30.71 -6.11 14.11
C TYR A 210 31.95 -6.51 14.90
N ASN A 211 32.92 -5.60 15.03
CA ASN A 211 34.21 -5.84 15.69
C ASN A 211 34.95 -7.10 15.17
N GLY A 212 34.88 -7.35 13.86
CA GLY A 212 35.49 -8.52 13.23
C GLY A 212 34.76 -9.83 13.48
N LYS A 213 33.57 -9.82 14.07
CA LYS A 213 32.70 -11.00 14.22
C LYS A 213 31.49 -10.93 13.31
N LEU A 214 31.17 -12.06 12.68
CA LEU A 214 30.00 -12.17 11.83
C LEU A 214 28.75 -12.26 12.71
N SER A 215 27.74 -11.44 12.40
CA SER A 215 26.48 -11.39 13.12
C SER A 215 25.31 -11.44 12.15
N PHE A 216 24.18 -11.94 12.61
CA PHE A 216 22.95 -12.01 11.81
C PHE A 216 21.80 -11.35 12.54
N LEU A 217 21.00 -10.58 11.80
CA LEU A 217 19.79 -9.96 12.30
C LEU A 217 18.63 -10.38 11.39
N LYS A 218 17.73 -11.20 11.94
CA LYS A 218 16.48 -11.58 11.30
C LYS A 218 15.52 -10.39 11.27
N CYS A 219 14.87 -10.15 10.14
CA CYS A 219 13.82 -9.16 10.03
C CYS A 219 12.52 -9.67 10.66
N ASN A 220 11.71 -8.75 11.19
CA ASN A 220 10.39 -9.08 11.73
C ASN A 220 9.45 -9.62 10.63
N THR A 221 8.36 -10.27 11.02
CA THR A 221 7.37 -10.87 10.09
C THR A 221 6.76 -9.87 9.10
N TYR A 222 6.66 -8.60 9.47
CA TYR A 222 6.14 -7.52 8.60
C TYR A 222 7.24 -6.78 7.82
N GLN A 223 8.49 -7.23 7.94
CA GLN A 223 9.65 -6.62 7.33
C GLN A 223 10.30 -7.58 6.35
N LYS A 224 10.87 -7.04 5.27
CA LYS A 224 11.75 -7.78 4.38
C LYS A 224 13.15 -7.19 4.43
N CYS A 225 14.18 -8.02 4.34
CA CYS A 225 15.52 -7.51 4.08
C CYS A 225 15.55 -6.89 2.68
N HIS A 226 16.04 -5.67 2.57
CA HIS A 226 16.15 -4.95 1.31
C HIS A 226 17.45 -4.16 1.24
N VAL A 227 18.09 -4.19 0.07
CA VAL A 227 19.29 -3.40 -0.24
C VAL A 227 18.84 -2.09 -0.88
N VAL A 228 19.02 -0.96 -0.19
CA VAL A 228 18.74 0.36 -0.77
C VAL A 228 19.85 0.79 -1.75
N SER A 229 19.61 1.84 -2.54
CA SER A 229 20.56 2.31 -3.57
C SER A 229 21.95 2.70 -3.07
N SER A 230 22.16 2.87 -1.76
CA SER A 230 23.49 3.05 -1.16
C SER A 230 24.25 1.72 -0.96
N GLY A 231 23.67 0.58 -1.33
CA GLY A 231 24.23 -0.75 -1.14
C GLY A 231 24.07 -1.32 0.27
N MET A 232 23.50 -0.54 1.22
CA MET A 232 23.37 -0.97 2.61
C MET A 232 22.04 -1.70 2.86
N PRO A 233 22.04 -2.92 3.43
CA PRO A 233 20.84 -3.68 3.69
C PRO A 233 20.13 -3.29 5.01
N PHE A 234 18.81 -3.25 4.96
CA PHE A 234 17.93 -2.96 6.10
C PHE A 234 16.68 -3.83 6.09
N CYS A 235 16.14 -4.08 7.28
CA CYS A 235 14.80 -4.63 7.44
C CYS A 235 13.77 -3.51 7.25
N VAL A 236 12.96 -3.61 6.20
CA VAL A 236 11.98 -2.59 5.81
C VAL A 236 10.58 -3.18 5.76
N ASN A 237 9.57 -2.43 6.19
CA ASN A 237 8.19 -2.94 6.17
C ASN A 237 7.76 -3.26 4.73
N THR A 238 7.13 -4.42 4.53
CA THR A 238 6.72 -4.92 3.20
C THR A 238 5.77 -3.99 2.47
N ASP A 239 4.93 -3.28 3.21
CA ASP A 239 3.96 -2.32 2.66
C ASP A 239 4.63 -1.08 2.04
N ARG A 240 5.94 -0.93 2.23
CA ARG A 240 6.76 0.17 1.70
C ARG A 240 7.68 -0.25 0.55
N LEU A 241 7.66 -1.50 0.10
CA LEU A 241 8.52 -2.01 -0.97
C LEU A 241 7.84 -1.90 -2.34
N GLY A 242 8.54 -1.35 -3.34
CA GLY A 242 8.16 -1.49 -4.76
C GLY A 242 7.66 -0.23 -5.46
N CYS A 243 8.27 0.94 -5.21
CA CYS A 243 7.97 2.14 -6.00
C CYS A 243 9.00 2.42 -7.10
N LYS A 244 8.54 3.02 -8.19
CA LYS A 244 9.41 3.52 -9.26
C LYS A 244 10.03 4.86 -8.85
N LYS A 245 11.29 5.10 -9.24
CA LYS A 245 11.96 6.40 -9.07
C LYS A 245 11.07 7.51 -9.61
N GLY A 246 10.81 8.54 -8.80
CA GLY A 246 9.92 9.66 -9.13
C GLY A 246 8.44 9.44 -8.80
N TYR A 247 8.03 8.26 -8.32
CA TYR A 247 6.68 8.05 -7.81
C TYR A 247 6.40 8.99 -6.64
N ARG A 248 5.30 9.73 -6.71
CA ARG A 248 4.73 10.51 -5.61
C ARG A 248 3.21 10.42 -5.70
N LYS A 249 2.51 10.27 -4.57
CA LYS A 249 1.04 10.26 -4.50
C LYS A 249 0.54 10.82 -3.17
N CYS A 250 -0.45 11.71 -3.17
CA CYS A 250 -1.13 12.08 -1.93
C CYS A 250 -1.82 10.85 -1.32
N VAL A 251 -1.82 10.75 0.01
CA VAL A 251 -2.39 9.61 0.73
C VAL A 251 -3.81 9.92 1.18
N ASP A 252 -4.76 9.08 0.76
CA ASP A 252 -6.16 9.23 1.15
C ASP A 252 -6.31 9.18 2.68
N GLY A 253 -7.02 10.15 3.25
CA GLY A 253 -7.26 10.24 4.70
C GLY A 253 -6.07 10.76 5.53
N LYS A 254 -4.96 11.17 4.92
CA LYS A 254 -3.82 11.81 5.62
C LYS A 254 -3.37 13.09 4.93
N ASN A 255 -2.89 14.07 5.69
CA ASN A 255 -2.31 15.29 5.13
C ASN A 255 -0.82 15.09 4.77
N GLY A 256 -0.56 14.41 3.66
CA GLY A 256 0.79 14.16 3.17
C GLY A 256 0.82 13.38 1.86
N TYR A 257 2.02 13.15 1.33
CA TYR A 257 2.21 12.29 0.15
C TYR A 257 3.24 11.21 0.42
N ASP A 258 2.99 10.06 -0.19
CA ASP A 258 4.03 9.06 -0.38
C ASP A 258 4.96 9.49 -1.51
N HIS A 259 6.26 9.25 -1.35
CA HIS A 259 7.24 9.40 -2.41
C HIS A 259 8.22 8.24 -2.42
N CYS A 260 8.76 7.97 -3.60
CA CYS A 260 9.75 6.93 -3.76
C CYS A 260 11.16 7.46 -3.56
N TYR A 261 11.83 6.94 -2.54
CA TYR A 261 13.23 7.19 -2.28
C TYR A 261 13.97 5.86 -2.18
N ASN A 262 14.95 5.63 -3.04
CA ASN A 262 15.74 4.40 -3.09
C ASN A 262 14.90 3.11 -3.14
N GLY A 263 13.82 3.10 -3.92
CA GLY A 263 12.93 1.93 -4.08
C GLY A 263 11.90 1.74 -2.95
N MET A 264 11.91 2.64 -1.96
CA MET A 264 11.02 2.62 -0.81
C MET A 264 9.96 3.73 -0.87
N LEU A 265 8.72 3.36 -0.55
CA LEU A 265 7.64 4.31 -0.30
C LEU A 265 7.86 4.97 1.07
N LEU A 266 8.08 6.28 1.05
CA LEU A 266 8.20 7.11 2.24
C LEU A 266 7.05 8.11 2.30
N PHE A 267 6.33 8.12 3.42
CA PHE A 267 5.32 9.14 3.68
C PHE A 267 5.99 10.44 4.12
N ASN A 268 5.71 11.53 3.42
CA ASN A 268 6.08 12.87 3.83
C ASN A 268 4.84 13.62 4.30
N GLU A 269 4.78 13.89 5.60
CA GLU A 269 3.69 14.62 6.22
C GLU A 269 3.79 16.11 5.90
N CYS A 270 2.66 16.72 5.53
CA CYS A 270 2.59 18.15 5.34
C CYS A 270 2.43 18.86 6.69
N ARG A 271 3.09 20.01 6.85
CA ARG A 271 2.89 20.89 8.01
C ARG A 271 1.44 21.36 8.06
N GLU A 272 0.96 21.75 9.25
CA GLU A 272 -0.43 22.21 9.47
C GLU A 272 -0.86 23.35 8.54
N ASP A 273 0.07 24.19 8.08
CA ASP A 273 -0.17 25.30 7.16
C ASP A 273 -0.08 24.91 5.67
N LYS A 274 0.04 23.61 5.37
CA LYS A 274 0.20 23.06 4.03
C LYS A 274 -0.76 21.91 3.78
N ILE A 275 -1.13 21.71 2.52
CA ILE A 275 -1.94 20.57 2.08
C ILE A 275 -1.24 19.83 0.95
N CYS A 276 -1.42 18.52 0.91
CA CYS A 276 -0.96 17.74 -0.24
C CYS A 276 -1.83 18.04 -1.45
N THR A 277 -1.24 18.52 -2.54
CA THR A 277 -1.95 18.75 -3.81
C THR A 277 -1.27 18.01 -4.94
N ALA A 278 -2.06 17.28 -5.74
CA ALA A 278 -1.67 16.80 -7.06
C ALA A 278 -2.24 17.78 -8.09
N ILE A 279 -1.38 18.56 -8.74
CA ILE A 279 -1.78 19.45 -9.85
C ILE A 279 -1.59 18.64 -11.13
N ASP A 280 -2.56 18.66 -12.05
CA ASP A 280 -2.51 17.91 -13.30
C ASP A 280 -1.13 18.01 -13.99
N GLY A 281 -0.45 16.87 -14.12
CA GLY A 281 0.88 16.75 -14.74
C GLY A 281 2.09 16.98 -13.82
N ASN A 282 1.91 17.47 -12.59
CA ASN A 282 2.99 17.70 -11.63
C ASN A 282 3.00 16.66 -10.49
N PRO A 283 4.19 16.28 -9.99
CA PRO A 283 4.29 15.38 -8.85
C PRO A 283 3.66 16.01 -7.60
N PRO A 284 2.86 15.27 -6.81
CA PRO A 284 2.24 15.83 -5.61
C PRO A 284 3.28 16.34 -4.61
N GLU A 285 2.94 17.47 -4.00
CA GLU A 285 3.78 18.17 -3.03
C GLU A 285 2.93 18.86 -1.96
N CYS A 286 3.57 19.19 -0.83
CA CYS A 286 2.94 19.98 0.22
C CYS A 286 2.98 21.46 -0.17
N THR A 287 1.87 21.95 -0.70
CA THR A 287 1.70 23.36 -1.05
C THR A 287 1.18 24.12 0.17
N LYS A 288 1.56 25.38 0.31
CA LYS A 288 1.00 26.24 1.35
C LYS A 288 -0.50 26.30 1.14
N ILE A 289 -1.29 26.17 2.21
CA ILE A 289 -2.70 26.48 2.17
C ILE A 289 -2.78 27.95 1.80
N ILE A 290 -3.01 28.23 0.51
CA ILE A 290 -3.52 29.51 0.08
C ILE A 290 -4.93 29.50 0.62
N LYS A 291 -5.09 29.99 1.87
CA LYS A 291 -6.42 30.33 2.36
C LYS A 291 -6.99 31.23 1.27
N PRO A 292 -8.11 30.85 0.61
CA PRO A 292 -8.77 31.80 -0.25
C PRO A 292 -8.97 33.04 0.63
N LYS A 293 -8.56 34.20 0.14
CA LYS A 293 -9.07 35.46 0.68
C LYS A 293 -10.57 35.33 0.52
N CYS A 294 -11.25 34.85 1.55
CA CYS A 294 -12.69 34.91 1.58
C CYS A 294 -13.02 36.40 1.56
N ASP A 295 -13.97 36.78 0.71
CA ASP A 295 -14.43 38.15 0.64
C ASP A 295 -15.24 38.39 1.92
N GLU A 296 -14.88 39.39 2.73
CA GLU A 296 -15.55 39.72 4.01
C GLU A 296 -17.04 40.04 3.83
N SER A 297 -17.51 40.10 2.58
CA SER A 297 -18.87 40.43 2.19
C SER A 297 -19.71 39.26 1.66
N ILE A 298 -19.22 38.01 1.70
CA ILE A 298 -19.94 36.83 1.17
C ILE A 298 -20.13 35.77 2.27
N ALA A 299 -21.39 35.44 2.54
CA ALA A 299 -21.78 34.28 3.34
C ALA A 299 -22.58 33.30 2.47
N THR A 300 -22.23 32.01 2.52
CA THR A 300 -22.84 30.96 1.70
C THR A 300 -23.32 29.81 2.56
N CYS A 301 -24.53 29.30 2.28
CA CYS A 301 -25.02 28.07 2.88
C CYS A 301 -24.15 26.87 2.46
N ASN A 302 -23.91 25.94 3.38
CA ASN A 302 -23.30 24.66 3.03
C ASN A 302 -24.26 23.83 2.15
N ASP A 303 -23.73 22.83 1.44
CA ASP A 303 -24.50 21.99 0.51
C ASP A 303 -25.71 21.30 1.17
N LYS A 304 -25.61 21.05 2.48
CA LYS A 304 -26.65 20.38 3.28
C LYS A 304 -27.68 21.35 3.86
N LYS A 305 -27.52 22.66 3.68
CA LYS A 305 -28.31 23.75 4.26
C LYS A 305 -28.49 23.66 5.79
N THR A 306 -27.52 23.07 6.48
CA THR A 306 -27.50 22.93 7.95
C THR A 306 -26.74 24.06 8.64
N GLY A 307 -26.10 24.94 7.87
CA GLY A 307 -25.35 26.09 8.37
C GLY A 307 -24.84 26.94 7.22
N PHE A 308 -24.21 28.06 7.55
CA PHE A 308 -23.53 28.91 6.57
C PHE A 308 -22.07 29.14 6.94
N GLU A 309 -21.29 29.46 5.93
CA GLU A 309 -19.89 29.86 6.06
C GLU A 309 -19.80 31.35 5.78
N GLU A 310 -19.19 32.10 6.69
CA GLU A 310 -18.91 33.52 6.53
C GLU A 310 -17.43 33.82 6.76
N CYS A 311 -16.94 34.90 6.14
CA CYS A 311 -15.56 35.32 6.29
C CYS A 311 -15.41 36.33 7.43
N VAL A 312 -14.77 35.94 8.52
CA VAL A 312 -14.49 36.83 9.65
C VAL A 312 -12.98 36.96 9.81
N ASN A 313 -12.45 38.18 9.65
CA ASN A 313 -11.01 38.48 9.73
C ASN A 313 -10.15 37.62 8.79
N GLY A 314 -10.61 37.42 7.55
CA GLY A 314 -9.92 36.59 6.55
C GLY A 314 -9.90 35.08 6.87
N LYS A 315 -10.74 34.62 7.80
CA LYS A 315 -10.93 33.20 8.12
C LYS A 315 -12.38 32.82 7.87
N LEU A 316 -12.58 31.73 7.15
CA LEU A 316 -13.90 31.12 6.98
C LEU A 316 -14.36 30.55 8.33
N ILE A 317 -15.52 30.98 8.82
CA ILE A 317 -16.17 30.49 10.03
C ILE A 317 -17.48 29.83 9.62
N PHE A 318 -17.66 28.58 10.02
CA PHE A 318 -18.92 27.87 9.85
C PHE A 318 -19.82 28.10 11.07
N THR A 319 -21.05 28.52 10.81
CA THR A 319 -22.11 28.69 11.80
C THR A 319 -23.21 27.68 11.52
N GLU A 320 -23.40 26.74 12.45
CA GLU A 320 -24.44 25.72 12.37
C GLU A 320 -25.82 26.30 12.75
N CYS A 321 -26.85 25.96 11.97
CA CYS A 321 -28.23 26.31 12.28
C CYS A 321 -28.80 25.38 13.34
N THR A 322 -29.61 25.90 14.25
CA THR A 322 -30.18 25.10 15.34
C THR A 322 -31.29 24.16 14.85
N ASP A 323 -31.63 23.17 15.67
CA ASP A 323 -32.76 22.27 15.41
C ASP A 323 -34.07 23.06 15.28
N GLY A 324 -34.59 23.12 14.05
CA GLY A 324 -35.76 23.93 13.71
C GLY A 324 -35.47 25.06 12.71
N GLN A 325 -34.20 25.29 12.39
CA GLN A 325 -33.76 26.25 11.39
C GLN A 325 -33.23 25.55 10.11
N ILE A 326 -33.16 26.30 9.01
CA ILE A 326 -32.53 25.95 7.74
C ILE A 326 -31.70 27.14 7.27
N CYS A 327 -30.57 26.87 6.64
CA CYS A 327 -29.80 27.94 6.02
C CYS A 327 -30.52 28.46 4.76
N VAL A 328 -30.72 29.78 4.71
CA VAL A 328 -31.29 30.49 3.56
C VAL A 328 -30.26 31.50 3.05
N ALA A 329 -30.00 31.46 1.75
CA ALA A 329 -29.16 32.43 1.07
C ALA A 329 -30.03 33.56 0.50
N ASP A 330 -29.67 34.81 0.81
CA ASP A 330 -30.26 36.03 0.28
C ASP A 330 -29.16 36.89 -0.36
N GLY A 331 -28.98 36.73 -1.67
CA GLY A 331 -27.93 37.39 -2.42
C GLY A 331 -26.52 37.01 -1.94
N LYS A 332 -25.82 37.98 -1.34
CA LYS A 332 -24.46 37.79 -0.79
C LYS A 332 -24.44 37.32 0.66
N PHE A 333 -25.60 37.20 1.29
CA PHE A 333 -25.72 36.82 2.69
C PHE A 333 -26.33 35.42 2.80
N ALA A 334 -25.94 34.69 3.84
CA ALA A 334 -26.57 33.45 4.25
C ALA A 334 -26.84 33.51 5.74
N SER A 335 -28.01 33.03 6.16
CA SER A 335 -28.41 33.04 7.56
C SER A 335 -29.31 31.86 7.88
N CYS A 336 -29.38 31.50 9.16
CA CYS A 336 -30.27 30.46 9.65
C CYS A 336 -31.67 31.04 9.89
N GLN A 337 -32.66 30.53 9.16
CA GLN A 337 -34.07 30.91 9.30
C GLN A 337 -34.91 29.73 9.79
N PRO A 338 -36.03 29.93 10.50
CA PRO A 338 -36.93 28.84 10.88
C PRO A 338 -37.40 28.02 9.66
N LYS A 339 -37.48 26.69 9.78
CA LYS A 339 -37.98 25.79 8.73
C LYS A 339 -39.41 26.11 8.29
N ASN A 340 -40.20 26.68 9.19
CA ASN A 340 -41.52 27.24 8.94
C ASN A 340 -41.51 28.68 9.46
N PRO A 341 -41.10 29.68 8.66
CA PRO A 341 -41.36 31.05 9.04
C PRO A 341 -42.89 31.20 9.06
N GLY A 342 -43.45 31.58 10.20
CA GLY A 342 -44.83 32.04 10.26
C GLY A 342 -45.07 33.16 9.23
N PRO A 343 -46.32 33.52 8.92
CA PRO A 343 -46.59 34.61 7.98
C PRO A 343 -45.82 35.85 8.42
N VAL A 344 -44.84 36.26 7.60
CA VAL A 344 -44.09 37.50 7.82
C VAL A 344 -45.10 38.63 7.78
N CYS A 345 -45.34 39.23 8.93
CA CYS A 345 -46.15 40.42 9.02
C CYS A 345 -45.26 41.65 8.80
N ASP A 346 -45.79 42.69 8.18
CA ASP A 346 -45.06 43.94 8.04
C ASP A 346 -44.99 44.62 9.40
N GLN A 347 -43.80 45.00 9.87
CA GLN A 347 -43.62 45.60 11.19
C GLN A 347 -44.58 46.78 11.42
N GLY A 348 -45.32 46.73 12.53
CA GLY A 348 -46.35 47.73 12.88
C GLY A 348 -47.71 47.52 12.21
N SER A 349 -47.85 46.61 11.23
CA SER A 349 -49.17 46.26 10.69
C SER A 349 -50.05 45.64 11.78
N GLY A 350 -51.37 45.86 11.70
CA GLY A 350 -52.27 45.26 12.68
C GLY A 350 -53.71 45.13 12.20
N LYS A 351 -54.39 44.14 12.76
CA LYS A 351 -55.80 43.80 12.45
C LYS A 351 -56.58 43.48 13.71
N CYS A 352 -57.84 43.92 13.78
CA CYS A 352 -58.75 43.50 14.85
C CYS A 352 -58.98 41.98 14.78
N VAL A 353 -58.95 41.33 15.94
CA VAL A 353 -59.15 39.87 16.04
C VAL A 353 -60.65 39.56 16.05
N PRO A 354 -61.15 38.69 15.15
CA PRO A 354 -62.55 38.29 15.16
C PRO A 354 -62.95 37.71 16.52
N ASN A 355 -64.12 38.12 17.03
CA ASN A 355 -64.69 37.65 18.30
C ASN A 355 -63.88 38.00 19.58
N GLN A 356 -62.90 38.90 19.50
CA GLN A 356 -62.17 39.43 20.66
C GLN A 356 -62.11 40.95 20.62
N ASN A 357 -62.21 41.63 21.78
CA ASN A 357 -62.04 43.09 21.86
C ASN A 357 -60.55 43.45 21.93
N GLY A 358 -59.85 43.29 20.81
CA GLY A 358 -58.41 43.56 20.70
C GLY A 358 -57.90 43.43 19.26
N PHE A 359 -56.62 43.72 19.06
CA PHE A 359 -55.95 43.60 17.77
C PHE A 359 -54.64 42.83 17.87
N GLU A 360 -54.24 42.20 16.78
CA GLU A 360 -52.89 41.70 16.58
C GLU A 360 -52.04 42.80 15.95
N GLU A 361 -50.88 43.10 16.52
CA GLU A 361 -49.86 44.00 15.98
C GLU A 361 -48.60 43.20 15.65
N CYS A 362 -48.01 43.44 14.49
CA CYS A 362 -46.74 42.84 14.11
C CYS A 362 -45.58 43.50 14.87
N VAL A 363 -44.95 42.74 15.76
CA VAL A 363 -43.77 43.13 16.52
C VAL A 363 -42.68 42.08 16.34
N ASN A 364 -41.55 42.46 15.76
CA ASN A 364 -40.41 41.57 15.50
C ASN A 364 -40.78 40.35 14.64
N ASN A 365 -41.55 40.59 13.57
CA ASN A 365 -42.06 39.57 12.65
C ASN A 365 -43.02 38.54 13.29
N ASP A 366 -43.62 38.85 14.45
CA ASP A 366 -44.64 38.02 15.08
C ASP A 366 -45.87 38.84 15.47
N TYR A 367 -47.06 38.24 15.39
CA TYR A 367 -48.30 38.92 15.75
C TYR A 367 -48.52 38.85 17.27
N VAL A 368 -48.46 40.01 17.92
CA VAL A 368 -48.72 40.15 19.35
C VAL A 368 -50.13 40.68 19.57
N PHE A 369 -50.95 39.95 20.31
CA PHE A 369 -52.30 40.38 20.66
C PHE A 369 -52.28 41.48 21.73
N ARG A 370 -53.02 42.56 21.46
CA ARG A 370 -53.28 43.67 22.38
C ARG A 370 -54.78 43.78 22.65
N GLN A 371 -55.16 43.57 23.90
CA GLN A 371 -56.53 43.71 24.36
C GLN A 371 -56.90 45.19 24.54
N CYS A 372 -58.06 45.58 24.02
CA CYS A 372 -58.65 46.90 24.26
C CYS A 372 -59.35 46.92 25.62
N LYS A 373 -59.40 48.10 26.26
CA LYS A 373 -60.17 48.27 27.50
C LYS A 373 -61.66 48.07 27.22
N ASP A 374 -62.43 47.76 28.26
CA ASP A 374 -63.89 47.61 28.14
C ASP A 374 -64.60 48.89 27.67
N THR A 375 -63.98 50.06 27.89
CA THR A 375 -64.44 51.37 27.42
C THR A 375 -63.98 51.70 25.99
N GLU A 376 -63.26 50.79 25.33
CA GLU A 376 -62.69 50.95 24.01
C GLU A 376 -63.18 49.84 23.07
N LYS A 377 -63.20 50.10 21.76
CA LYS A 377 -63.41 49.12 20.70
C LYS A 377 -62.20 49.08 19.79
N CYS A 378 -61.86 47.90 19.29
CA CYS A 378 -60.88 47.79 18.22
C CYS A 378 -61.42 48.40 16.92
N VAL A 379 -60.59 49.20 16.24
CA VAL A 379 -60.91 49.79 14.93
C VAL A 379 -59.74 49.55 13.97
N ASN A 380 -60.06 49.01 12.78
CA ASN A 380 -59.12 48.90 11.66
C ASN A 380 -59.04 50.24 10.93
N ASN A 381 -57.85 50.84 10.90
CA ASN A 381 -57.53 52.09 10.18
C ASN A 381 -56.60 51.78 9.00
N GLY A 382 -57.06 50.92 8.09
CA GLY A 382 -56.26 50.47 6.94
C GLY A 382 -55.16 49.50 7.38
N PHE A 383 -53.90 49.94 7.32
CA PHE A 383 -52.72 49.12 7.62
C PHE A 383 -52.51 48.83 9.11
N PHE A 384 -53.19 49.57 9.99
CA PHE A 384 -53.06 49.48 11.44
C PHE A 384 -54.41 49.20 12.10
N ALA A 385 -54.39 48.48 13.22
CA ALA A 385 -55.53 48.38 14.12
C ALA A 385 -55.19 49.06 15.46
N SER A 386 -56.18 49.67 16.10
CA SER A 386 -55.98 50.35 17.38
C SER A 386 -57.25 50.34 18.23
N CYS A 387 -57.07 50.48 19.54
CA CYS A 387 -58.18 50.69 20.47
C CYS A 387 -58.61 52.16 20.42
N LYS A 388 -59.90 52.39 20.19
CA LYS A 388 -60.53 53.72 20.25
C LYS A 388 -61.62 53.71 21.31
N PRO A 389 -61.87 54.83 22.01
CA PRO A 389 -62.99 54.92 22.93
C PRO A 389 -64.28 54.47 22.25
N LYS A 390 -65.10 53.69 22.97
CA LYS A 390 -66.50 53.51 22.62
C LYS A 390 -67.14 54.89 22.77
N ILE A 391 -67.18 55.65 21.68
CA ILE A 391 -68.00 56.85 21.61
C ILE A 391 -69.43 56.35 21.87
N SER A 392 -69.98 56.69 23.03
CA SER A 392 -71.42 56.60 23.29
C SER A 392 -72.13 57.29 22.13
N ASP A 393 -73.16 56.65 21.59
CA ASP A 393 -73.89 57.02 20.39
C ASP A 393 -73.96 58.54 20.12
N PRO A 394 -73.85 58.97 18.85
CA PRO A 394 -73.95 60.38 18.52
C PRO A 394 -75.31 60.90 19.01
N VAL A 395 -75.26 61.85 19.95
CA VAL A 395 -76.38 62.73 20.25
C VAL A 395 -76.72 63.42 18.94
N CYS A 396 -77.85 63.06 18.34
CA CYS A 396 -78.35 63.78 17.19
C CYS A 396 -78.87 65.15 17.66
N ASP A 397 -78.84 66.14 16.77
CA ASP A 397 -79.31 67.49 17.04
C ASP A 397 -80.80 67.57 16.66
N GLU A 398 -81.67 67.92 17.62
CA GLU A 398 -83.13 68.10 17.40
C GLU A 398 -83.47 69.19 16.37
N SER A 399 -82.51 70.03 16.01
CA SER A 399 -82.68 71.07 14.99
C SER A 399 -82.40 70.59 13.55
N ILE A 400 -81.95 69.35 13.37
CA ILE A 400 -81.54 68.79 12.08
C ILE A 400 -82.46 67.64 11.67
N ALA A 401 -83.09 67.76 10.50
CA ALA A 401 -83.79 66.68 9.82
C ALA A 401 -83.30 66.57 8.38
N THR A 402 -82.92 65.36 7.95
CA THR A 402 -82.30 65.14 6.63
C THR A 402 -83.05 64.07 5.86
N CYS A 403 -83.37 64.32 4.59
CA CYS A 403 -83.95 63.31 3.71
C CYS A 403 -83.01 62.11 3.57
N ASN A 404 -83.58 60.91 3.53
CA ASN A 404 -82.83 59.73 3.15
C ASN A 404 -82.40 59.84 1.68
N LYS A 405 -81.40 59.04 1.29
CA LYS A 405 -80.79 59.08 -0.04
C LYS A 405 -81.79 58.89 -1.21
N ASN A 406 -82.93 58.25 -0.93
CA ASN A 406 -83.96 57.95 -1.93
C ASN A 406 -85.14 58.94 -1.90
N PHE A 407 -85.10 59.97 -1.05
CA PHE A 407 -86.17 60.96 -0.84
C PHE A 407 -87.55 60.35 -0.52
N THR A 408 -87.58 59.16 0.08
CA THR A 408 -88.82 58.47 0.49
C THR A 408 -89.18 58.70 1.96
N GLY A 409 -88.35 59.44 2.69
CA GLY A 409 -88.54 59.78 4.10
C GLY A 409 -87.38 60.62 4.61
N PHE A 410 -87.44 61.08 5.85
CA PHE A 410 -86.35 61.80 6.51
C PHE A 410 -86.03 61.20 7.86
N GLU A 411 -84.80 61.42 8.31
CA GLU A 411 -84.38 61.14 9.67
C GLU A 411 -84.48 62.45 10.48
N GLU A 412 -85.12 62.38 11.64
CA GLU A 412 -85.18 63.45 12.63
C GLU A 412 -84.70 62.94 13.99
N CYS A 413 -84.18 63.84 14.81
CA CYS A 413 -83.79 63.50 16.17
C CYS A 413 -84.97 63.72 17.13
N VAL A 414 -85.41 62.66 17.80
CA VAL A 414 -86.45 62.71 18.83
C VAL A 414 -85.86 62.15 20.13
N ASP A 415 -85.87 62.95 21.20
CA ASP A 415 -85.32 62.59 22.51
C ASP A 415 -83.87 62.07 22.45
N GLY A 416 -83.03 62.71 21.62
CA GLY A 416 -81.62 62.35 21.44
C GLY A 416 -81.37 61.07 20.65
N LYS A 417 -82.38 60.51 19.97
CA LYS A 417 -82.24 59.36 19.05
C LYS A 417 -82.75 59.68 17.65
N LEU A 418 -82.01 59.20 16.64
CA LEU A 418 -82.43 59.28 15.25
C LEU A 418 -83.65 58.37 15.02
N SER A 419 -84.74 58.96 14.55
CA SER A 419 -85.98 58.30 14.15
C SER A 419 -86.21 58.57 12.66
N PHE A 420 -86.63 57.53 11.92
CA PHE A 420 -86.94 57.65 10.51
C PHE A 420 -88.46 57.83 10.32
N VAL A 421 -88.84 58.88 9.61
CA VAL A 421 -90.22 59.17 9.21
C VAL A 421 -90.35 58.90 7.71
N GLU A 422 -91.14 57.89 7.37
CA GLU A 422 -91.42 57.51 5.98
C GLU A 422 -92.51 58.40 5.37
N CYS A 423 -92.27 58.90 4.16
CA CYS A 423 -93.28 59.62 3.39
C CYS A 423 -94.29 58.64 2.78
N THR A 424 -95.55 59.06 2.66
CA THR A 424 -96.55 58.25 1.95
C THR A 424 -96.24 58.18 0.45
N ALA A 425 -96.82 57.22 -0.27
CA ALA A 425 -96.53 57.00 -1.70
C ALA A 425 -96.80 58.21 -2.62
N GLU A 426 -97.60 59.18 -2.17
CA GLU A 426 -97.91 60.43 -2.89
C GLU A 426 -97.06 61.63 -2.45
N GLN A 427 -96.12 61.40 -1.52
CA GLN A 427 -95.23 62.42 -0.97
C GLN A 427 -93.77 62.12 -1.29
N LYS A 428 -92.96 63.16 -1.39
CA LYS A 428 -91.50 63.07 -1.43
C LYS A 428 -90.91 63.87 -0.30
N CYS A 429 -89.77 63.44 0.20
CA CYS A 429 -89.03 64.21 1.17
C CYS A 429 -88.38 65.43 0.49
N VAL A 430 -88.59 66.62 1.04
CA VAL A 430 -87.99 67.86 0.56
C VAL A 430 -87.20 68.51 1.71
N PRO A 431 -85.92 68.88 1.50
CA PRO A 431 -85.15 69.60 2.50
C PRO A 431 -85.50 71.10 2.49
N PHE A 432 -85.73 71.67 3.68
CA PHE A 432 -85.93 73.08 3.95
C PHE A 432 -84.84 73.58 4.91
N GLY A 433 -83.69 73.96 4.35
CA GLY A 433 -82.53 74.37 5.15
C GLY A 433 -81.98 73.20 5.98
N THR A 434 -82.00 73.33 7.31
CA THR A 434 -81.56 72.26 8.23
C THR A 434 -82.68 71.26 8.57
N LYS A 435 -83.90 71.45 8.06
CA LYS A 435 -85.02 70.53 8.27
C LYS A 435 -85.40 69.79 6.99
N ALA A 436 -86.16 68.73 7.11
CA ALA A 436 -86.75 67.99 6.00
C ALA A 436 -88.20 67.63 6.34
N SER A 437 -89.07 67.54 5.34
CA SER A 437 -90.46 67.15 5.51
C SER A 437 -91.00 66.44 4.27
N CYS A 438 -92.04 65.64 4.44
CA CYS A 438 -92.77 65.00 3.35
C CYS A 438 -93.78 65.98 2.74
N VAL A 439 -93.66 66.26 1.44
CA VAL A 439 -94.51 67.21 0.70
C VAL A 439 -95.08 66.51 -0.53
N ARG A 440 -96.29 66.88 -0.95
CA ARG A 440 -96.91 66.39 -2.20
C ARG A 440 -96.51 67.29 -3.37
N ASP A 441 -96.40 66.72 -4.57
CA ASP A 441 -95.92 67.41 -5.79
C ASP A 441 -96.76 68.65 -6.19
N ASP A 442 -97.96 68.83 -5.63
CA ASP A 442 -98.87 69.95 -5.86
C ASP A 442 -98.71 71.14 -4.88
N GLN A 443 -97.73 71.09 -3.97
CA GLN A 443 -97.49 72.12 -2.94
C GLN A 443 -96.10 72.77 -2.97
N GLU A 444 -95.31 72.62 -4.05
CA GLU A 444 -94.07 73.39 -4.24
C GLU A 444 -94.40 74.86 -4.59
N ALA A 445 -94.27 75.76 -3.61
CA ALA A 445 -94.32 77.22 -3.77
C ALA A 445 -93.17 77.90 -3.02
#